data_AF-A0A3D2A3K3-F1
#
_entry.id   AF-A0A3D2A3K3-F1
#
_cell.length_a   1.000
_cell.length_b   1.000
_cell.length_c   1.000
_cell.angle_alpha   90.00
_cell.angle_beta   90.00
_cell.angle_gamma   90.00
#
_symmetry.space_group_name_H-M   'P 1'
#
loop_
_entity.id
_entity.type
_entity.pdbx_description
1 polymer ?
#
loop_
_entity_poly.entity_id
_entity_poly.type
_entity_poly.pdbx_seq_one_letter_code
_entity_poly.pdbx_strand_id
1 'polypeptide(L)'
;MRYSLLAVAVSCTLVLTACNKSTDTAESAAQSDTSAATVAETTSTATSSPASDFKSAENIAMNITGAGASFPQPIYAKWSYDYNAATGGQVNYQSIGSSGGIKQIQAKTVDFGASDAPMTPEELDAAGLIQFPTVIGGVVPIVNIDGVGPGELKLDGATLADIYLGKISKWNDPAITAMNPDLTLPDAAITTVFRSDGSGTTFNFTDYLAKVSTDWKDSVGVDKTIKWPTSATGAGGKGNEGVSSYVNRMKNAIGYVEYAYAKQNNMAHAALKNAAGNFVQPSAETFAAAGDIDWSQQAGFYKVITNSETEQAWPIAAATFILVHKQPENPKQVAGVLNFFDWAYAQGDDSAMALDYVPFSDTAVALFKDKWNEVKGSDGQPVYTPAQ
;
A
#
# COMPACT_ATOMS: atom_id res chain seq x y z
N MET A 1 -10.40 -40.18 -39.97
CA MET A 1 -9.29 -40.99 -39.43
C MET A 1 -8.93 -40.44 -38.07
N ARG A 2 -9.02 -41.27 -37.03
CA ARG A 2 -8.85 -40.91 -35.62
C ARG A 2 -7.36 -40.79 -35.30
N TYR A 3 -6.93 -39.67 -34.72
CA TYR A 3 -5.60 -39.54 -34.13
C TYR A 3 -5.68 -39.90 -32.64
N SER A 4 -4.93 -40.93 -32.27
CA SER A 4 -4.82 -41.48 -30.91
C SER A 4 -3.91 -40.64 -30.02
N LEU A 5 -4.27 -40.67 -28.73
CA LEU A 5 -3.58 -40.15 -27.57
C LEU A 5 -2.17 -40.74 -27.37
N LEU A 6 -1.29 -39.94 -26.77
CA LEU A 6 -0.37 -40.39 -25.72
C LEU A 6 0.01 -39.19 -24.84
N ALA A 7 -0.61 -39.13 -23.66
CA ALA A 7 -0.22 -38.25 -22.56
C ALA A 7 0.54 -39.10 -21.53
N VAL A 8 1.74 -38.65 -21.15
CA VAL A 8 2.54 -39.27 -20.09
C VAL A 8 2.35 -38.44 -18.83
N ALA A 9 1.69 -39.00 -17.83
CA ALA A 9 1.59 -38.45 -16.49
C ALA A 9 2.68 -39.09 -15.61
N VAL A 10 3.52 -38.26 -14.99
CA VAL A 10 4.50 -38.67 -13.97
C VAL A 10 3.95 -38.24 -12.62
N SER A 11 3.47 -39.19 -11.83
CA SER A 11 3.07 -39.00 -10.43
C SER A 11 4.22 -39.39 -9.51
N CYS A 12 4.81 -38.41 -8.83
CA CYS A 12 5.76 -38.62 -7.74
C CYS A 12 5.00 -38.84 -6.42
N THR A 13 5.17 -40.02 -5.84
CA THR A 13 4.65 -40.37 -4.51
C THR A 13 5.76 -40.16 -3.48
N LEU A 14 5.57 -39.24 -2.54
CA LEU A 14 6.45 -39.06 -1.37
C LEU A 14 5.90 -39.85 -0.19
N VAL A 15 6.72 -40.78 0.31
CA VAL A 15 6.45 -41.62 1.49
C VAL A 15 6.92 -40.86 2.73
N LEU A 16 6.01 -40.52 3.65
CA LEU A 16 6.36 -40.10 5.01
C LEU A 16 6.63 -41.33 5.88
N THR A 17 7.78 -41.34 6.56
CA THR A 17 8.07 -42.28 7.65
C THR A 17 8.13 -41.50 8.96
N ALA A 18 7.38 -41.95 9.96
CA ALA A 18 7.32 -41.41 11.30
C ALA A 18 8.10 -42.29 12.31
N CYS A 19 8.19 -41.78 13.55
CA CYS A 19 8.72 -42.35 14.80
C CYS A 19 10.20 -41.99 15.09
N ASN A 20 10.62 -41.66 16.32
CA ASN A 20 10.06 -42.02 17.62
C ASN A 20 10.53 -41.09 18.75
N LYS A 21 9.72 -41.05 19.83
CA LYS A 21 9.98 -40.48 21.16
C LYS A 21 11.03 -41.28 21.95
N SER A 22 11.73 -40.62 22.86
CA SER A 22 12.31 -41.18 24.11
C SER A 22 12.43 -40.02 25.11
N THR A 23 11.51 -39.91 26.07
CA THR A 23 11.56 -40.37 27.48
C THR A 23 12.54 -39.63 28.38
N ASP A 24 11.96 -39.14 29.47
CA ASP A 24 12.51 -38.39 30.60
C ASP A 24 13.73 -39.02 31.27
N THR A 25 14.60 -38.18 31.81
CA THR A 25 15.20 -38.43 33.14
C THR A 25 15.51 -37.08 33.80
N ALA A 26 14.85 -36.81 34.91
CA ALA A 26 15.25 -35.81 35.88
C ALA A 26 16.13 -36.49 36.93
N GLU A 27 17.30 -35.94 37.23
CA GLU A 27 17.87 -36.03 38.58
C GLU A 27 18.82 -34.87 38.86
N SER A 28 18.71 -34.38 40.10
CA SER A 28 19.32 -33.20 40.68
C SER A 28 20.67 -33.52 41.32
N ALA A 29 21.60 -32.57 41.28
CA ALA A 29 22.31 -32.00 42.45
C ALA A 29 23.78 -31.66 42.13
N ALA A 30 24.13 -30.37 42.32
CA ALA A 30 25.19 -29.95 43.24
C ALA A 30 25.43 -28.43 43.11
N GLN A 31 25.23 -27.73 44.23
CA GLN A 31 25.61 -26.34 44.45
C GLN A 31 27.13 -26.17 44.50
N SER A 32 27.61 -25.02 44.02
CA SER A 32 28.80 -24.38 44.58
C SER A 32 28.55 -22.88 44.69
N ASP A 33 28.75 -22.38 45.91
CA ASP A 33 28.61 -21.00 46.33
C ASP A 33 29.53 -20.05 45.56
N THR A 34 29.06 -18.81 45.30
CA THR A 34 29.91 -17.62 45.46
C THR A 34 29.07 -16.34 45.60
N SER A 35 29.31 -15.69 46.74
CA SER A 35 29.11 -14.30 47.16
C SER A 35 28.26 -13.32 46.34
N ALA A 36 27.31 -12.74 47.07
CA ALA A 36 26.50 -11.58 46.74
C ALA A 36 27.30 -10.33 46.32
N ALA A 37 26.82 -9.68 45.25
CA ALA A 37 26.99 -8.26 45.00
C ALA A 37 25.61 -7.67 44.68
N THR A 38 25.16 -6.79 45.56
CA THR A 38 23.88 -6.08 45.52
C THR A 38 23.87 -5.09 44.35
N VAL A 39 22.96 -5.26 43.39
CA VAL A 39 22.61 -4.24 42.39
C VAL A 39 21.10 -4.05 42.46
N ALA A 40 20.70 -2.81 42.73
CA ALA A 40 19.32 -2.40 42.88
C ALA A 40 18.52 -2.65 41.60
N GLU A 41 17.50 -3.50 41.69
CA GLU A 41 16.45 -3.63 40.69
C GLU A 41 15.67 -2.30 40.63
N THR A 42 15.95 -1.51 39.60
CA THR A 42 15.04 -0.44 39.20
C THR A 42 13.92 -1.13 38.44
N THR A 43 12.83 -1.44 39.13
CA THR A 43 11.57 -1.85 38.50
C THR A 43 11.08 -0.72 37.61
N SER A 44 11.42 -0.78 36.33
CA SER A 44 10.72 -0.05 35.29
C SER A 44 9.34 -0.68 35.16
N THR A 45 8.36 -0.10 35.85
CA THR A 45 6.95 -0.32 35.55
C THR A 45 6.71 0.14 34.12
N ALA A 46 6.79 -0.79 33.17
CA ALA A 46 6.18 -0.61 31.86
C ALA A 46 4.68 -0.48 32.12
N THR A 47 4.17 0.75 32.04
CA THR A 47 2.75 1.02 31.89
C THR A 47 2.31 0.40 30.56
N SER A 48 1.88 -0.86 30.60
CA SER A 48 1.02 -1.43 29.58
C SER A 48 -0.29 -0.65 29.63
N SER A 49 -0.51 0.23 28.65
CA SER A 49 -1.86 0.70 28.36
C SER A 49 -2.77 -0.52 28.22
N PRO A 50 -3.95 -0.55 28.84
CA PRO A 50 -4.86 -1.67 28.67
C PRO A 50 -5.25 -1.73 27.20
N ALA A 51 -5.01 -2.87 26.55
CA ALA A 51 -5.65 -3.19 25.29
C ALA A 51 -7.16 -3.01 25.53
N SER A 52 -7.76 -2.04 24.87
CA SER A 52 -9.21 -1.95 24.83
C SER A 52 -9.71 -3.25 24.21
N ASP A 53 -10.50 -4.02 24.97
CA ASP A 53 -11.12 -5.25 24.48
C ASP A 53 -12.03 -4.88 23.30
N PHE A 54 -11.50 -4.96 22.08
CA PHE A 54 -12.29 -4.81 20.86
C PHE A 54 -13.31 -5.94 20.85
N LYS A 55 -14.58 -5.61 21.11
CA LYS A 55 -15.67 -6.57 21.04
C LYS A 55 -16.08 -6.70 19.58
N SER A 56 -15.76 -7.84 18.97
CA SER A 56 -16.30 -8.19 17.65
C SER A 56 -17.81 -8.09 17.67
N ALA A 57 -18.41 -7.48 16.64
CA ALA A 57 -19.86 -7.45 16.51
C ALA A 57 -20.44 -8.88 16.44
N GLU A 58 -21.57 -9.11 17.09
CA GLU A 58 -22.28 -10.39 16.98
C GLU A 58 -22.74 -10.62 15.52
N ASN A 59 -22.72 -11.87 15.04
CA ASN A 59 -23.20 -12.29 13.71
C ASN A 59 -22.42 -11.82 12.46
N ILE A 60 -21.12 -11.52 12.57
CA ILE A 60 -20.26 -11.25 11.40
C ILE A 60 -19.62 -12.53 10.82
N ALA A 61 -19.20 -12.47 9.54
CA ALA A 61 -18.33 -13.51 8.97
C ALA A 61 -16.88 -13.29 9.41
N MET A 62 -16.24 -14.37 9.89
CA MET A 62 -14.84 -14.35 10.31
C MET A 62 -13.87 -14.72 9.19
N ASN A 63 -14.35 -14.99 7.99
CA ASN A 63 -13.51 -15.26 6.82
C ASN A 63 -13.99 -14.36 5.69
N ILE A 64 -13.15 -13.40 5.30
CA ILE A 64 -13.45 -12.44 4.23
C ILE A 64 -12.36 -12.45 3.17
N THR A 65 -12.76 -12.08 1.96
CA THR A 65 -11.90 -12.02 0.77
C THR A 65 -11.89 -10.62 0.20
N GLY A 66 -10.70 -10.13 -0.12
CA GLY A 66 -10.52 -8.84 -0.77
C GLY A 66 -9.53 -8.91 -1.90
N ALA A 67 -9.64 -7.99 -2.84
CA ALA A 67 -8.66 -7.88 -3.90
C ALA A 67 -8.53 -6.43 -4.40
N GLY A 68 -7.33 -6.07 -4.84
CA GLY A 68 -7.13 -4.80 -5.52
C GLY A 68 -5.73 -4.24 -5.40
N ALA A 69 -5.67 -2.98 -4.98
CA ALA A 69 -4.46 -2.17 -4.88
C ALA A 69 -3.27 -2.90 -4.25
N SER A 70 -2.12 -2.83 -4.91
CA SER A 70 -0.84 -3.26 -4.32
C SER A 70 -0.23 -2.19 -3.42
N PHE A 71 -0.74 -0.96 -3.44
CA PHE A 71 -0.20 0.13 -2.62
C PHE A 71 -0.36 -0.13 -1.11
N PRO A 72 -1.55 -0.50 -0.58
CA PRO A 72 -1.72 -0.79 0.85
C PRO A 72 -1.43 -2.25 1.23
N GLN A 73 -0.92 -3.07 0.31
CA GLN A 73 -0.74 -4.50 0.56
C GLN A 73 0.11 -4.80 1.81
N PRO A 74 1.25 -4.12 2.05
CA PRO A 74 2.05 -4.32 3.26
C PRO A 74 1.24 -4.11 4.56
N ILE A 75 0.47 -3.01 4.65
CA ILE A 75 -0.32 -2.72 5.85
C ILE A 75 -1.54 -3.62 5.98
N TYR A 76 -2.23 -3.95 4.88
CA TYR A 76 -3.35 -4.89 4.94
C TYR A 76 -2.92 -6.28 5.36
N ALA A 77 -1.74 -6.75 4.91
CA ALA A 77 -1.18 -8.02 5.38
C ALA A 77 -0.85 -7.99 6.88
N LYS A 78 -0.27 -6.89 7.38
CA LYS A 78 0.02 -6.72 8.82
C LYS A 78 -1.25 -6.66 9.66
N TRP A 79 -2.23 -5.85 9.28
CA TRP A 79 -3.52 -5.79 9.95
C TRP A 79 -4.27 -7.12 9.90
N SER A 80 -4.21 -7.86 8.79
CA SER A 80 -4.83 -9.18 8.70
C SER A 80 -4.23 -10.16 9.72
N TYR A 81 -2.91 -10.13 9.90
CA TYR A 81 -2.21 -10.95 10.89
C TYR A 81 -2.60 -10.56 12.32
N ASP A 82 -2.57 -9.27 12.64
CA ASP A 82 -2.89 -8.76 13.98
C ASP A 82 -4.36 -8.99 14.33
N TYR A 83 -5.27 -8.73 13.38
CA TYR A 83 -6.69 -8.99 13.53
C TYR A 83 -6.98 -10.47 13.76
N ASN A 84 -6.27 -11.37 13.07
CA ASN A 84 -6.39 -12.80 13.31
C ASN A 84 -5.94 -13.18 14.72
N ALA A 85 -4.82 -12.63 15.20
CA ALA A 85 -4.35 -12.89 16.55
C ALA A 85 -5.33 -12.36 17.62
N ALA A 86 -5.95 -11.22 17.38
CA ALA A 86 -6.87 -10.58 18.32
C ALA A 86 -8.27 -11.21 18.33
N THR A 87 -8.78 -11.65 17.17
CA THR A 87 -10.20 -12.01 17.00
C THR A 87 -10.43 -13.41 16.45
N GLY A 88 -9.41 -14.06 15.89
CA GLY A 88 -9.53 -15.28 15.10
C GLY A 88 -10.02 -15.05 13.66
N GLY A 89 -10.33 -13.80 13.27
CA GLY A 89 -10.80 -13.47 11.93
C GLY A 89 -9.71 -13.63 10.86
N GLN A 90 -10.06 -14.16 9.69
CA GLN A 90 -9.17 -14.39 8.57
C GLN A 90 -9.52 -13.46 7.42
N VAL A 91 -8.54 -12.67 7.00
CA VAL A 91 -8.66 -11.75 5.87
C VAL A 91 -7.74 -12.24 4.77
N ASN A 92 -8.33 -12.63 3.64
CA ASN A 92 -7.59 -13.10 2.47
C ASN A 92 -7.57 -11.99 1.43
N TYR A 93 -6.50 -11.20 1.40
CA TYR A 93 -6.36 -10.09 0.46
C TYR A 93 -5.39 -10.42 -0.70
N GLN A 94 -5.81 -10.13 -1.93
CA GLN A 94 -5.05 -10.37 -3.14
C GLN A 94 -4.60 -9.06 -3.81
N SER A 95 -3.29 -8.84 -3.86
CA SER A 95 -2.66 -7.74 -4.61
C SER A 95 -2.74 -8.02 -6.12
N ILE A 96 -3.69 -7.38 -6.81
CA ILE A 96 -3.95 -7.57 -8.25
C ILE A 96 -4.03 -6.25 -9.04
N GLY A 97 -3.75 -5.13 -8.38
CA GLY A 97 -3.90 -3.78 -8.93
C GLY A 97 -5.33 -3.24 -8.74
N SER A 98 -5.44 -1.92 -8.60
CA SER A 98 -6.71 -1.23 -8.31
C SER A 98 -7.78 -1.46 -9.38
N SER A 99 -7.40 -1.51 -10.66
CA SER A 99 -8.35 -1.84 -11.74
C SER A 99 -8.88 -3.28 -11.61
N GLY A 100 -8.06 -4.21 -11.09
CA GLY A 100 -8.48 -5.57 -10.79
C GLY A 100 -9.47 -5.60 -9.63
N GLY A 101 -9.19 -4.86 -8.56
CA GLY A 101 -10.06 -4.75 -7.39
C GLY A 101 -11.44 -4.20 -7.73
N ILE A 102 -11.51 -3.08 -8.45
CA ILE A 102 -12.77 -2.48 -8.93
C ILE A 102 -13.58 -3.49 -9.75
N LYS A 103 -12.93 -4.19 -10.69
CA LYS A 103 -13.61 -5.20 -11.51
C LYS A 103 -14.15 -6.36 -10.69
N GLN A 104 -13.38 -6.87 -9.73
CA GLN A 104 -13.78 -8.01 -8.92
C GLN A 104 -14.91 -7.67 -7.94
N ILE A 105 -14.91 -6.49 -7.33
CA ILE A 105 -16.02 -6.08 -6.46
C ILE A 105 -17.30 -5.84 -7.27
N GLN A 106 -17.22 -5.20 -8.45
CA GLN A 106 -18.38 -5.02 -9.34
C GLN A 106 -18.93 -6.37 -9.84
N ALA A 107 -18.06 -7.34 -10.09
CA ALA A 107 -18.42 -8.71 -10.46
C ALA A 107 -18.86 -9.58 -9.26
N LYS A 108 -18.85 -9.04 -8.03
CA LYS A 108 -19.22 -9.74 -6.79
C LYS A 108 -18.41 -11.01 -6.52
N THR A 109 -17.14 -11.04 -6.95
CA THR A 109 -16.26 -12.21 -6.75
C THR A 109 -15.44 -12.14 -5.45
N VAL A 110 -15.48 -11.00 -4.77
CA VAL A 110 -14.81 -10.73 -3.50
C VAL A 110 -15.75 -9.94 -2.59
N ASP A 111 -15.53 -10.01 -1.29
CA ASP A 111 -16.35 -9.29 -0.30
C ASP A 111 -16.04 -7.79 -0.28
N PHE A 112 -14.81 -7.40 -0.65
CA PHE A 112 -14.41 -6.01 -0.83
C PHE A 112 -13.38 -5.80 -1.94
N GLY A 113 -13.46 -4.65 -2.61
CA GLY A 113 -12.44 -4.17 -3.54
C GLY A 113 -11.52 -3.16 -2.87
N ALA A 114 -10.31 -2.99 -3.40
CA ALA A 114 -9.40 -1.92 -2.96
C ALA A 114 -8.82 -1.14 -4.15
N SER A 115 -8.75 0.18 -4.03
CA SER A 115 -8.26 1.08 -5.09
C SER A 115 -7.55 2.31 -4.51
N ASP A 116 -6.43 2.72 -5.10
CA ASP A 116 -5.75 4.00 -4.78
C ASP A 116 -6.18 5.12 -5.72
N ALA A 117 -6.95 4.77 -6.75
CA ALA A 117 -7.64 5.72 -7.60
C ALA A 117 -9.10 5.77 -7.13
N PRO A 118 -9.53 6.84 -6.43
CA PRO A 118 -10.89 6.91 -5.94
C PRO A 118 -11.87 6.87 -7.11
N MET A 119 -13.00 6.20 -6.92
CA MET A 119 -14.10 6.24 -7.88
C MET A 119 -14.87 7.54 -7.70
N THR A 120 -15.35 8.13 -8.80
CA THR A 120 -16.20 9.33 -8.69
C THR A 120 -17.55 8.98 -8.04
N PRO A 121 -18.28 9.94 -7.46
CA PRO A 121 -19.62 9.69 -6.94
C PRO A 121 -20.56 9.02 -7.95
N GLU A 122 -20.49 9.44 -9.22
CA GLU A 122 -21.31 8.88 -10.29
C GLU A 122 -20.95 7.43 -10.60
N GLU A 123 -19.65 7.09 -10.60
CA GLU A 123 -19.18 5.71 -10.78
C GLU A 123 -19.60 4.81 -9.61
N LEU A 124 -19.54 5.33 -8.38
CA LEU A 124 -19.97 4.62 -7.18
C LEU A 124 -21.48 4.34 -7.21
N ASP A 125 -22.28 5.35 -7.56
CA ASP A 125 -23.73 5.22 -7.67
C ASP A 125 -24.14 4.25 -8.77
N ALA A 126 -23.50 4.34 -9.95
CA ALA A 126 -23.74 3.41 -11.05
C ALA A 126 -23.38 1.96 -10.69
N ALA A 127 -22.34 1.76 -9.88
CA ALA A 127 -21.90 0.44 -9.42
C ALA A 127 -22.64 -0.06 -8.17
N GLY A 128 -23.46 0.78 -7.51
CA GLY A 128 -24.08 0.44 -6.24
C GLY A 128 -23.09 0.26 -5.09
N LEU A 129 -21.97 0.98 -5.11
CA LEU A 129 -20.88 0.87 -4.14
C LEU A 129 -20.80 2.09 -3.22
N ILE A 130 -20.25 1.91 -2.04
CA ILE A 130 -19.60 3.01 -1.29
C ILE A 130 -18.08 2.85 -1.38
N GLN A 131 -17.37 3.95 -1.16
CA GLN A 131 -15.94 3.91 -0.85
C GLN A 131 -15.65 4.58 0.49
N PHE A 132 -14.56 4.19 1.13
CA PHE A 132 -13.98 4.88 2.28
C PHE A 132 -12.46 4.70 2.33
N PRO A 133 -11.68 5.71 2.73
CA PRO A 133 -10.23 5.64 2.76
C PRO A 133 -9.71 4.95 4.04
N THR A 134 -8.58 4.25 3.97
CA THR A 134 -8.02 3.50 5.10
C THR A 134 -6.76 4.11 5.68
N VAL A 135 -5.79 4.42 4.83
CA VAL A 135 -4.53 5.10 5.17
C VAL A 135 -4.10 6.04 4.05
N ILE A 136 -3.17 6.94 4.37
CA ILE A 136 -2.38 7.70 3.40
C ILE A 136 -0.97 7.11 3.32
N GLY A 137 -0.38 7.09 2.13
CA GLY A 137 1.04 6.78 1.95
C GLY A 137 1.64 7.65 0.83
N GLY A 138 2.86 7.31 0.39
CA GLY A 138 3.55 8.04 -0.66
C GLY A 138 4.05 7.15 -1.79
N VAL A 139 3.83 7.58 -3.03
CA VAL A 139 4.51 7.00 -4.19
C VAL A 139 5.90 7.64 -4.30
N VAL A 140 6.93 6.82 -4.38
CA VAL A 140 8.34 7.26 -4.39
C VAL A 140 9.06 6.81 -5.66
N PRO A 141 9.85 7.68 -6.31
CA PRO A 141 10.77 7.27 -7.34
C PRO A 141 11.93 6.49 -6.72
N ILE A 142 11.99 5.18 -6.98
CA ILE A 142 13.12 4.33 -6.62
C ILE A 142 14.11 4.26 -7.78
N VAL A 143 15.41 4.16 -7.45
CA VAL A 143 16.49 4.13 -8.43
C VAL A 143 17.47 3.01 -8.12
N ASN A 144 18.20 2.57 -9.15
CA ASN A 144 19.35 1.67 -9.00
C ASN A 144 20.52 2.27 -9.76
N ILE A 145 21.28 3.15 -9.11
CA ILE A 145 22.43 3.85 -9.67
C ILE A 145 23.62 3.54 -8.76
N ASP A 146 24.70 3.00 -9.32
CA ASP A 146 25.89 2.65 -8.54
C ASP A 146 26.41 3.90 -7.81
N GLY A 147 26.53 3.82 -6.48
CA GLY A 147 27.03 4.92 -5.64
C GLY A 147 25.97 5.94 -5.20
N VAL A 148 24.68 5.72 -5.47
CA VAL A 148 23.58 6.57 -4.98
C VAL A 148 22.76 5.81 -3.96
N GLY A 149 22.72 6.32 -2.72
CA GLY A 149 21.95 5.78 -1.60
C GLY A 149 20.53 6.35 -1.47
N PRO A 150 19.75 5.87 -0.50
CA PRO A 150 18.41 6.38 -0.20
C PRO A 150 18.42 7.88 0.12
N GLY A 151 17.57 8.63 -0.58
CA GLY A 151 17.36 10.06 -0.34
C GLY A 151 18.45 10.98 -0.89
N GLU A 152 19.52 10.45 -1.49
CA GLU A 152 20.64 11.26 -1.99
C GLU A 152 20.31 11.96 -3.31
N LEU A 153 19.65 11.25 -4.23
CA LEU A 153 19.25 11.83 -5.52
C LEU A 153 18.09 12.80 -5.33
N LYS A 154 18.25 14.02 -5.85
CA LYS A 154 17.22 15.06 -5.90
C LYS A 154 16.63 15.16 -7.31
N LEU A 155 15.31 15.16 -7.41
CA LEU A 155 14.59 15.41 -8.65
C LEU A 155 13.47 16.43 -8.42
N ASP A 156 13.08 17.16 -9.45
CA ASP A 156 11.84 17.93 -9.47
C ASP A 156 10.79 17.25 -10.37
N GLY A 157 9.55 17.74 -10.32
CA GLY A 157 8.44 17.18 -11.08
C GLY A 157 8.65 17.25 -12.60
N ALA A 158 9.20 18.35 -13.11
CA ALA A 158 9.43 18.54 -14.55
C ALA A 158 10.48 17.55 -15.08
N THR A 159 11.61 17.42 -14.37
CA THR A 159 12.68 16.46 -14.72
C THR A 159 12.17 15.03 -14.65
N LEU A 160 11.39 14.68 -13.61
CA LEU A 160 10.79 13.35 -13.50
C LEU A 160 9.83 13.05 -14.66
N ALA A 161 9.01 14.02 -15.05
CA ALA A 161 8.13 13.90 -16.22
C ALA A 161 8.93 13.70 -17.51
N ASP A 162 10.00 14.47 -17.71
CA ASP A 162 10.84 14.39 -18.91
C ASP A 162 11.63 13.07 -19.01
N ILE A 163 11.98 12.45 -17.88
CA ILE A 163 12.51 11.07 -17.85
C ILE A 163 11.47 10.08 -18.38
N TYR A 164 10.23 10.14 -17.88
CA TYR A 164 9.16 9.21 -18.31
C TYR A 164 8.57 9.54 -19.69
N LEU A 165 8.78 10.75 -20.21
CA LEU A 165 8.56 11.12 -21.61
C LEU A 165 9.70 10.64 -22.53
N GLY A 166 10.84 10.25 -21.96
CA GLY A 166 12.04 9.83 -22.70
C GLY A 166 12.88 10.97 -23.28
N LYS A 167 12.59 12.22 -22.90
CA LYS A 167 13.39 13.39 -23.29
C LYS A 167 14.74 13.42 -22.57
N ILE A 168 14.72 13.07 -21.28
CA ILE A 168 15.92 12.83 -20.49
C ILE A 168 16.17 11.33 -20.49
N SER A 169 17.28 10.91 -21.11
CA SER A 169 17.57 9.49 -21.35
C SER A 169 18.86 9.01 -20.69
N LYS A 170 19.60 9.89 -19.99
CA LYS A 170 20.86 9.56 -19.31
C LYS A 170 20.93 10.21 -17.92
N TRP A 171 21.61 9.57 -16.97
CA TRP A 171 21.73 10.05 -15.59
C TRP A 171 22.61 11.30 -15.44
N ASN A 172 23.58 11.50 -16.33
CA ASN A 172 24.43 12.71 -16.36
C ASN A 172 23.80 13.90 -17.10
N ASP A 173 22.49 13.86 -17.39
CA ASP A 173 21.80 14.97 -18.04
C ASP A 173 21.99 16.28 -17.23
N PRO A 174 22.21 17.44 -17.90
CA PRO A 174 22.37 18.72 -17.23
C PRO A 174 21.25 19.07 -16.25
N ALA A 175 19.99 18.69 -16.54
CA ALA A 175 18.87 18.96 -15.65
C ALA A 175 18.98 18.18 -14.33
N ILE A 176 19.46 16.93 -14.38
CA ILE A 176 19.66 16.10 -13.18
C ILE A 176 20.91 16.57 -12.42
N THR A 177 22.03 16.73 -13.11
CA THR A 177 23.31 17.09 -12.48
C THR A 177 23.28 18.47 -11.82
N ALA A 178 22.55 19.44 -12.37
CA ALA A 178 22.40 20.77 -11.77
C ALA A 178 21.76 20.74 -10.36
N MET A 179 20.90 19.77 -10.07
CA MET A 179 20.28 19.58 -8.75
C MET A 179 21.08 18.71 -7.80
N ASN A 180 22.14 18.05 -8.31
CA ASN A 180 22.91 17.03 -7.61
C ASN A 180 24.43 17.26 -7.73
N PRO A 181 24.96 18.44 -7.36
CA PRO A 181 26.39 18.76 -7.56
C PRO A 181 27.34 17.87 -6.76
N ASP A 182 26.84 17.27 -5.67
CA ASP A 182 27.63 16.40 -4.78
C ASP A 182 27.64 14.93 -5.23
N LEU A 183 26.82 14.57 -6.24
CA LEU A 183 26.75 13.19 -6.76
C LEU A 183 27.54 13.05 -8.06
N THR A 184 28.29 11.95 -8.16
CA THR A 184 28.93 11.56 -9.43
C THR A 184 27.96 10.67 -10.21
N LEU A 185 27.14 11.30 -11.05
CA LEU A 185 26.14 10.59 -11.86
C LEU A 185 26.77 10.00 -13.13
N PRO A 186 26.46 8.73 -13.49
CA PRO A 186 27.11 8.07 -14.61
C PRO A 186 26.60 8.57 -15.97
N ASP A 187 27.45 8.51 -17.00
CA ASP A 187 27.04 8.61 -18.41
C ASP A 187 26.36 7.31 -18.88
N ALA A 188 25.26 6.95 -18.22
CA ALA A 188 24.52 5.73 -18.46
C ALA A 188 23.07 6.02 -18.84
N ALA A 189 22.54 5.20 -19.75
CA ALA A 189 21.14 5.28 -20.17
C ALA A 189 20.20 4.98 -18.98
N ILE A 190 19.08 5.71 -18.91
CA ILE A 190 18.03 5.50 -17.92
C ILE A 190 17.09 4.40 -18.43
N THR A 191 16.88 3.37 -17.62
CA THR A 191 15.83 2.36 -17.88
C THR A 191 14.62 2.65 -17.01
N THR A 192 13.54 3.18 -17.58
CA THR A 192 12.30 3.38 -16.84
C THR A 192 11.58 2.06 -16.59
N VAL A 193 11.11 1.84 -15.37
CA VAL A 193 10.24 0.74 -14.96
C VAL A 193 8.89 1.33 -14.60
N PHE A 194 7.84 0.72 -15.14
CA PHE A 194 6.46 1.15 -14.94
C PHE A 194 5.56 -0.05 -14.64
N ARG A 195 4.31 0.20 -14.24
CA ARG A 195 3.33 -0.86 -13.97
C ARG A 195 2.81 -1.48 -15.26
N SER A 196 2.75 -2.81 -15.30
CA SER A 196 2.14 -3.56 -16.40
C SER A 196 0.63 -3.80 -16.22
N ASP A 197 0.14 -3.68 -14.99
CA ASP A 197 -1.25 -3.88 -14.58
C ASP A 197 -1.97 -2.55 -14.30
N GLY A 198 -3.30 -2.56 -14.35
CA GLY A 198 -4.11 -1.38 -14.07
C GLY A 198 -4.01 -0.98 -12.59
N SER A 199 -3.42 0.19 -12.34
CA SER A 199 -2.75 0.51 -11.08
C SER A 199 -3.17 1.88 -10.53
N GLY A 200 -3.60 1.92 -9.26
CA GLY A 200 -3.84 3.16 -8.54
C GLY A 200 -2.54 3.93 -8.24
N THR A 201 -1.42 3.23 -8.03
CA THR A 201 -0.09 3.85 -7.94
C THR A 201 0.26 4.59 -9.24
N THR A 202 -0.09 4.02 -10.40
CA THR A 202 0.09 4.66 -11.71
C THR A 202 -0.83 5.85 -11.88
N PHE A 203 -2.10 5.73 -11.47
CA PHE A 203 -3.02 6.85 -11.47
C PHE A 203 -2.45 8.04 -10.68
N ASN A 204 -2.01 7.84 -9.42
CA ASN A 204 -1.45 8.92 -8.60
C ASN A 204 -0.12 9.46 -9.17
N PHE A 205 0.75 8.58 -9.68
CA PHE A 205 2.00 9.01 -10.31
C PHE A 205 1.75 9.88 -11.54
N THR A 206 0.84 9.45 -12.43
CA THR A 206 0.52 10.18 -13.66
C THR A 206 -0.30 11.44 -13.41
N ASP A 207 -1.16 11.46 -12.38
CA ASP A 207 -1.84 12.66 -11.91
C ASP A 207 -0.83 13.72 -11.44
N TYR A 208 0.18 13.32 -10.66
CA TYR A 208 1.28 14.21 -10.29
C TYR A 208 2.02 14.74 -11.52
N LEU A 209 2.43 13.86 -12.44
CA LEU A 209 3.14 14.28 -13.66
C LEU A 209 2.32 15.27 -14.51
N ALA A 210 1.01 15.05 -14.62
CA ALA A 210 0.11 15.95 -15.35
C ALA A 210 -0.08 17.32 -14.68
N LYS A 211 0.16 17.43 -13.37
CA LYS A 211 0.11 18.71 -12.63
C LYS A 211 1.41 19.52 -12.77
N VAL A 212 2.55 18.85 -12.94
CA VAL A 212 3.87 19.49 -12.98
C VAL A 212 4.48 19.59 -14.39
N SER A 213 3.86 18.95 -15.39
CA SER A 213 4.31 18.98 -16.79
C SER A 213 3.14 19.11 -17.75
N THR A 214 3.07 20.24 -18.46
CA THR A 214 2.09 20.47 -19.53
C THR A 214 2.25 19.43 -20.64
N ASP A 215 3.49 19.09 -21.02
CA ASP A 215 3.73 18.09 -22.07
C ASP A 215 3.19 16.72 -21.69
N TRP A 216 3.36 16.31 -20.42
CA TRP A 216 2.75 15.08 -19.93
C TRP A 216 1.22 15.15 -20.00
N LYS A 217 0.64 16.23 -19.48
CA LYS A 217 -0.80 16.46 -19.44
C LYS A 217 -1.43 16.36 -20.84
N ASP A 218 -0.81 17.00 -21.83
CA ASP A 218 -1.37 17.14 -23.17
C ASP A 218 -1.13 15.91 -24.06
N SER A 219 -0.08 15.12 -23.79
CA SER A 219 0.30 13.99 -24.65
C SER A 219 0.03 12.60 -24.07
N VAL A 220 0.07 12.43 -22.73
CA VAL A 220 -0.08 11.14 -22.06
C VAL A 220 -1.32 11.09 -21.18
N GLY A 221 -1.53 12.13 -20.36
CA GLY A 221 -2.66 12.23 -19.44
C GLY A 221 -2.56 11.36 -18.19
N VAL A 222 -3.72 11.09 -17.58
CA VAL A 222 -3.86 10.42 -16.28
C VAL A 222 -4.80 9.24 -16.42
N ASP A 223 -4.34 8.04 -16.06
CA ASP A 223 -5.18 6.84 -15.98
C ASP A 223 -4.48 5.78 -15.11
N LYS A 224 -5.23 4.76 -14.70
CA LYS A 224 -4.70 3.53 -14.09
C LYS A 224 -3.88 2.70 -15.10
N THR A 225 -4.11 2.87 -16.39
CA THR A 225 -3.35 2.25 -17.49
C THR A 225 -3.11 3.24 -18.63
N ILE A 226 -1.86 3.49 -18.98
CA ILE A 226 -1.49 4.42 -20.07
C ILE A 226 -0.51 3.78 -21.06
N LYS A 227 -0.38 4.39 -22.24
CA LYS A 227 0.69 4.05 -23.19
C LYS A 227 1.96 4.80 -22.80
N TRP A 228 2.88 4.13 -22.12
CA TRP A 228 4.16 4.72 -21.70
C TRP A 228 5.01 5.16 -22.90
N PRO A 229 5.45 6.43 -22.96
CA PRO A 229 6.35 6.91 -24.01
C PRO A 229 7.64 6.07 -24.12
N THR A 230 8.16 5.65 -22.97
CA THR A 230 9.38 4.84 -22.84
C THR A 230 9.13 3.33 -22.95
N SER A 231 7.95 2.87 -23.35
CA SER A 231 7.61 1.44 -23.38
C SER A 231 8.52 0.57 -24.26
N ALA A 232 9.17 1.15 -25.28
CA ALA A 232 10.13 0.45 -26.14
C ALA A 232 11.51 0.26 -25.49
N THR A 233 11.87 1.08 -24.51
CA THR A 233 13.20 1.09 -23.86
C THR A 233 13.13 0.82 -22.35
N GLY A 234 11.93 0.75 -21.80
CA GLY A 234 11.64 0.45 -20.40
C GLY A 234 11.07 -0.94 -20.18
N ALA A 235 10.62 -1.20 -18.95
CA ALA A 235 10.10 -2.50 -18.55
C ALA A 235 8.82 -2.39 -17.70
N GLY A 236 7.86 -3.29 -17.95
CA GLY A 236 6.63 -3.40 -17.17
C GLY A 236 6.75 -4.41 -16.02
N GLY A 237 6.61 -3.95 -14.78
CA GLY A 237 6.50 -4.78 -13.58
C GLY A 237 5.05 -4.92 -13.11
N LYS A 238 4.63 -6.13 -12.73
CA LYS A 238 3.28 -6.36 -12.17
C LYS A 238 3.27 -6.04 -10.67
N GLY A 239 2.38 -5.16 -10.24
CA GLY A 239 2.31 -4.73 -8.83
C GLY A 239 3.48 -3.82 -8.42
N ASN A 240 3.44 -3.31 -7.20
CA ASN A 240 4.62 -2.66 -6.58
C ASN A 240 5.77 -3.66 -6.43
N GLU A 241 5.44 -4.92 -6.18
CA GLU A 241 6.35 -6.06 -6.06
C GLU A 241 7.20 -6.22 -7.32
N GLY A 242 6.56 -6.24 -8.49
CA GLY A 242 7.23 -6.41 -9.78
C GLY A 242 8.10 -5.21 -10.16
N VAL A 243 7.62 -3.98 -9.92
CA VAL A 243 8.40 -2.76 -10.18
C VAL A 243 9.65 -2.73 -9.28
N SER A 244 9.49 -2.97 -7.98
CA SER A 244 10.60 -3.04 -7.02
C SER A 244 11.64 -4.09 -7.44
N SER A 245 11.17 -5.29 -7.80
CA SER A 245 12.04 -6.37 -8.26
C SER A 245 12.81 -6.04 -9.55
N TYR A 246 12.19 -5.29 -10.46
CA TYR A 246 12.83 -4.89 -11.72
C TYR A 246 13.88 -3.83 -11.49
N VAL A 247 13.56 -2.76 -10.75
CA VAL A 247 14.52 -1.69 -10.43
C VAL A 247 15.71 -2.27 -9.67
N ASN A 248 15.50 -3.14 -8.68
CA ASN A 248 16.59 -3.74 -7.91
C ASN A 248 17.59 -4.54 -8.79
N ARG A 249 17.13 -5.14 -9.89
CA ARG A 249 17.96 -5.99 -10.77
C ARG A 249 18.55 -5.25 -11.96
N MET A 250 17.92 -4.16 -12.40
CA MET A 250 18.31 -3.41 -13.58
C MET A 250 19.17 -2.22 -13.17
N LYS A 251 20.46 -2.26 -13.53
CA LYS A 251 21.34 -1.10 -13.34
C LYS A 251 20.81 0.11 -14.10
N ASN A 252 20.99 1.29 -13.51
CA ASN A 252 20.58 2.59 -14.03
C ASN A 252 19.06 2.70 -14.25
N ALA A 253 18.26 1.91 -13.52
CA ALA A 253 16.82 1.94 -13.61
C ALA A 253 16.18 2.96 -12.66
N ILE A 254 15.00 3.44 -13.05
CA ILE A 254 14.10 4.24 -12.22
C ILE A 254 12.69 3.64 -12.29
N GLY A 255 12.02 3.49 -11.15
CA GLY A 255 10.63 3.06 -11.05
C GLY A 255 9.87 3.89 -10.02
N TYR A 256 8.56 3.68 -9.92
CA TYR A 256 7.73 4.29 -8.89
C TYR A 256 6.99 3.21 -8.11
N VAL A 257 7.08 3.28 -6.78
CA VAL A 257 6.45 2.30 -5.88
C VAL A 257 5.86 3.02 -4.67
N GLU A 258 4.96 2.38 -3.95
CA GLU A 258 4.60 2.84 -2.60
C GLU A 258 5.83 2.73 -1.66
N TYR A 259 6.01 3.69 -0.76
CA TYR A 259 7.21 3.86 0.05
C TYR A 259 7.59 2.65 0.92
N ALA A 260 6.64 1.93 1.50
CA ALA A 260 6.95 0.74 2.29
C ALA A 260 7.72 -0.31 1.47
N TYR A 261 7.45 -0.42 0.16
CA TYR A 261 8.23 -1.29 -0.73
C TYR A 261 9.67 -0.83 -0.89
N ALA A 262 9.92 0.47 -0.97
CA ALA A 262 11.27 1.00 -1.04
C ALA A 262 12.02 0.79 0.28
N LYS A 263 11.40 1.16 1.39
CA LYS A 263 12.00 1.10 2.73
C LYS A 263 12.30 -0.32 3.18
N GLN A 264 11.33 -1.24 3.07
CA GLN A 264 11.51 -2.64 3.48
C GLN A 264 12.57 -3.37 2.65
N ASN A 265 12.78 -2.96 1.39
CA ASN A 265 13.79 -3.54 0.51
C ASN A 265 15.11 -2.74 0.46
N ASN A 266 15.28 -1.73 1.34
CA ASN A 266 16.47 -0.87 1.40
C ASN A 266 16.85 -0.25 0.03
N MET A 267 15.83 0.13 -0.75
CA MET A 267 16.04 0.65 -2.10
C MET A 267 16.47 2.11 -2.05
N ALA A 268 17.41 2.49 -2.93
CA ALA A 268 17.67 3.90 -3.17
C ALA A 268 16.42 4.56 -3.75
N HIS A 269 16.10 5.77 -3.28
CA HIS A 269 14.96 6.55 -3.71
C HIS A 269 15.32 8.03 -3.78
N ALA A 270 14.59 8.79 -4.59
CA ALA A 270 14.82 10.22 -4.75
C ALA A 270 14.12 11.05 -3.65
N ALA A 271 14.74 12.16 -3.26
CA ALA A 271 14.06 13.31 -2.69
C ALA A 271 13.37 14.09 -3.82
N LEU A 272 12.19 14.63 -3.56
CA LEU A 272 11.44 15.41 -4.55
C LEU A 272 11.27 16.87 -4.14
N LYS A 273 11.44 17.77 -5.10
CA LYS A 273 11.04 19.18 -4.95
C LYS A 273 9.51 19.26 -4.96
N ASN A 274 8.92 19.78 -3.89
CA ASN A 274 7.47 19.95 -3.78
C ASN A 274 6.97 21.28 -4.36
N ALA A 275 5.65 21.47 -4.34
CA ALA A 275 5.01 22.67 -4.88
C ALA A 275 5.45 23.97 -4.18
N ALA A 276 5.81 23.88 -2.89
CA ALA A 276 6.38 25.00 -2.13
C ALA A 276 7.87 25.28 -2.47
N GLY A 277 8.49 24.43 -3.30
CA GLY A 277 9.87 24.59 -3.75
C GLY A 277 10.92 23.91 -2.86
N ASN A 278 10.50 23.18 -1.82
CA ASN A 278 11.37 22.48 -0.89
C ASN A 278 11.69 21.07 -1.39
N PHE A 279 12.94 20.64 -1.25
CA PHE A 279 13.27 19.21 -1.41
C PHE A 279 12.90 18.47 -0.13
N VAL A 280 11.94 17.57 -0.22
CA VAL A 280 11.44 16.77 0.89
C VAL A 280 11.80 15.29 0.71
N GLN A 281 11.97 14.57 1.82
CA GLN A 281 12.13 13.12 1.84
C GLN A 281 10.75 12.47 2.01
N PRO A 282 10.54 11.25 1.47
CA PRO A 282 9.33 10.50 1.76
C PRO A 282 9.33 10.04 3.21
N SER A 283 8.28 10.37 3.95
CA SER A 283 8.08 9.95 5.34
C SER A 283 6.60 10.10 5.74
N ALA A 284 6.19 9.46 6.84
CA ALA A 284 4.84 9.62 7.37
C ALA A 284 4.48 11.11 7.60
N GLU A 285 5.41 11.93 8.09
CA GLU A 285 5.18 13.36 8.32
C GLU A 285 4.90 14.13 7.02
N THR A 286 5.67 13.87 5.95
CA THR A 286 5.48 14.56 4.67
C THR A 286 4.25 14.05 3.92
N PHE A 287 3.86 12.78 4.11
CA PHE A 287 2.60 12.24 3.61
C PHE A 287 1.40 12.84 4.35
N ALA A 288 1.49 12.98 5.67
CA ALA A 288 0.44 13.60 6.50
C ALA A 288 0.22 15.06 6.11
N ALA A 289 1.30 15.82 5.87
CA ALA A 289 1.23 17.20 5.41
C ALA A 289 0.48 17.37 4.06
N ALA A 290 0.49 16.34 3.21
CA ALA A 290 -0.29 16.33 1.96
C ALA A 290 -1.76 15.92 2.17
N GLY A 291 -2.03 15.12 3.20
CA GLY A 291 -3.36 14.58 3.52
C GLY A 291 -4.19 15.40 4.51
N ASP A 292 -3.66 16.52 5.01
CA ASP A 292 -4.38 17.46 5.88
C ASP A 292 -5.45 18.24 5.09
N ILE A 293 -6.61 17.61 4.92
CA ILE A 293 -7.74 18.15 4.18
C ILE A 293 -9.05 17.88 4.92
N ASP A 294 -10.06 18.71 4.64
CA ASP A 294 -11.42 18.46 5.12
C ASP A 294 -12.13 17.40 4.26
N TRP A 295 -12.16 16.17 4.77
CA TRP A 295 -12.85 15.03 4.17
C TRP A 295 -14.37 15.18 4.15
N SER A 296 -14.97 16.00 5.02
CA SER A 296 -16.42 16.19 5.05
C SER A 296 -16.93 16.95 3.82
N GLN A 297 -16.05 17.68 3.13
CA GLN A 297 -16.37 18.42 1.90
C GLN A 297 -16.16 17.58 0.63
N GLN A 298 -15.66 16.36 0.75
CA GLN A 298 -15.34 15.51 -0.40
C GLN A 298 -16.50 14.54 -0.65
N ALA A 299 -17.33 14.84 -1.64
CA ALA A 299 -18.46 13.99 -2.02
C ALA A 299 -17.98 12.56 -2.34
N GLY A 300 -18.57 11.57 -1.68
CA GLY A 300 -18.19 10.17 -1.82
C GLY A 300 -16.74 9.87 -1.41
N PHE A 301 -16.09 10.75 -0.64
CA PHE A 301 -14.66 10.72 -0.34
C PHE A 301 -13.75 10.70 -1.57
N TYR A 302 -14.23 11.20 -2.72
CA TYR A 302 -13.42 11.32 -3.92
C TYR A 302 -12.41 12.45 -3.76
N LYS A 303 -11.13 12.11 -3.58
CA LYS A 303 -10.05 13.08 -3.51
C LYS A 303 -8.71 12.50 -3.95
N VAL A 304 -7.99 13.29 -4.76
CA VAL A 304 -6.58 13.07 -5.12
C VAL A 304 -5.74 14.15 -4.43
N ILE A 305 -4.70 13.75 -3.70
CA ILE A 305 -3.90 14.63 -2.81
C ILE A 305 -2.47 14.89 -3.31
N THR A 306 -2.16 14.56 -4.56
CA THR A 306 -0.84 14.84 -5.14
C THR A 306 -0.62 16.34 -5.38
N ASN A 307 0.65 16.74 -5.35
CA ASN A 307 1.16 18.10 -5.53
C ASN A 307 0.51 19.13 -4.59
N SER A 308 0.29 18.76 -3.33
CA SER A 308 -0.21 19.69 -2.31
C SER A 308 0.74 20.88 -2.14
N GLU A 309 0.15 22.06 -1.91
CA GLU A 309 0.86 23.32 -1.68
C GLU A 309 1.36 23.48 -0.24
N THR A 310 1.02 22.56 0.67
CA THR A 310 1.53 22.56 2.05
C THR A 310 3.07 22.50 2.03
N GLU A 311 3.71 23.32 2.87
CA GLU A 311 5.15 23.58 2.83
C GLU A 311 6.04 22.31 2.87
N GLN A 312 5.63 21.29 3.62
CA GLN A 312 6.35 20.03 3.79
C GLN A 312 5.67 18.82 3.11
N ALA A 313 4.68 19.05 2.25
CA ALA A 313 3.97 17.95 1.59
C ALA A 313 4.87 17.15 0.66
N TRP A 314 4.79 15.82 0.78
CA TRP A 314 5.32 14.91 -0.23
C TRP A 314 4.52 15.06 -1.53
N PRO A 315 5.18 15.21 -2.70
CA PRO A 315 4.46 15.59 -3.92
C PRO A 315 3.55 14.49 -4.50
N ILE A 316 3.80 13.23 -4.18
CA ILE A 316 3.05 12.09 -4.73
C ILE A 316 2.40 11.27 -3.60
N ALA A 317 1.85 11.96 -2.59
CA ALA A 317 1.04 11.34 -1.55
C ALA A 317 -0.30 10.86 -2.12
N ALA A 318 -0.86 9.79 -1.53
CA ALA A 318 -2.14 9.24 -1.94
C ALA A 318 -2.86 8.58 -0.76
N ALA A 319 -4.18 8.75 -0.69
CA ALA A 319 -5.06 7.91 0.10
C ALA A 319 -5.42 6.65 -0.69
N THR A 320 -5.70 5.55 0.02
CA THR A 320 -6.20 4.30 -0.56
C THR A 320 -7.56 3.94 0.01
N PHE A 321 -8.42 3.34 -0.82
CA PHE A 321 -9.85 3.21 -0.58
C PHE A 321 -10.30 1.76 -0.63
N ILE A 322 -11.28 1.44 0.21
CA ILE A 322 -12.03 0.20 0.21
C ILE A 322 -13.38 0.43 -0.46
N LEU A 323 -13.82 -0.56 -1.23
CA LEU A 323 -15.08 -0.57 -1.96
C LEU A 323 -15.95 -1.72 -1.47
N VAL A 324 -17.18 -1.42 -1.07
CA VAL A 324 -18.20 -2.42 -0.70
C VAL A 324 -19.56 -2.06 -1.30
N HIS A 325 -20.41 -3.05 -1.54
CA HIS A 325 -21.76 -2.83 -2.05
C HIS A 325 -22.66 -2.15 -1.02
N LYS A 326 -23.42 -1.14 -1.43
CA LYS A 326 -24.49 -0.51 -0.63
C LYS A 326 -25.57 -1.53 -0.24
N GLN A 327 -25.82 -2.50 -1.10
CA GLN A 327 -26.80 -3.57 -0.93
C GLN A 327 -26.12 -4.92 -1.17
N PRO A 328 -25.35 -5.42 -0.20
CA PRO A 328 -24.59 -6.66 -0.39
C PRO A 328 -25.51 -7.87 -0.49
N GLU A 329 -25.22 -8.78 -1.43
CA GLU A 329 -25.90 -10.08 -1.51
C GLU A 329 -25.65 -10.94 -0.27
N ASN A 330 -24.49 -10.73 0.37
CA ASN A 330 -24.11 -11.41 1.59
C ASN A 330 -23.79 -10.40 2.71
N PRO A 331 -24.81 -9.93 3.46
CA PRO A 331 -24.66 -8.92 4.50
C PRO A 331 -23.65 -9.30 5.59
N LYS A 332 -23.58 -10.58 5.97
CA LYS A 332 -22.66 -11.06 7.02
C LYS A 332 -21.19 -10.92 6.62
N GLN A 333 -20.89 -11.12 5.34
CA GLN A 333 -19.54 -10.99 4.77
C GLN A 333 -19.10 -9.54 4.79
N VAL A 334 -19.94 -8.63 4.28
CA VAL A 334 -19.63 -7.20 4.29
C VAL A 334 -19.60 -6.65 5.72
N ALA A 335 -20.43 -7.14 6.64
CA ALA A 335 -20.30 -6.81 8.06
C ALA A 335 -18.94 -7.25 8.64
N GLY A 336 -18.42 -8.41 8.24
CA GLY A 336 -17.06 -8.86 8.58
C GLY A 336 -15.97 -7.94 8.00
N VAL A 337 -16.15 -7.45 6.77
CA VAL A 337 -15.25 -6.45 6.16
C VAL A 337 -15.23 -5.16 6.99
N LEU A 338 -16.41 -4.62 7.32
CA LEU A 338 -16.51 -3.40 8.10
C LEU A 338 -15.96 -3.58 9.51
N ASN A 339 -16.16 -4.75 10.14
CA ASN A 339 -15.55 -5.06 11.43
C ASN A 339 -14.00 -5.11 11.37
N PHE A 340 -13.44 -5.68 10.31
CA PHE A 340 -11.98 -5.69 10.11
C PHE A 340 -11.42 -4.26 10.01
N PHE A 341 -12.04 -3.40 9.20
CA PHE A 341 -11.57 -2.02 9.08
C PHE A 341 -11.89 -1.16 10.31
N ASP A 342 -12.96 -1.47 11.06
CA ASP A 342 -13.23 -0.85 12.37
C ASP A 342 -12.12 -1.19 13.38
N TRP A 343 -11.73 -2.47 13.44
CA TRP A 343 -10.58 -2.90 14.24
C TRP A 343 -9.29 -2.21 13.78
N ALA A 344 -9.07 -2.10 12.47
CA ALA A 344 -7.88 -1.45 11.94
C ALA A 344 -7.80 0.03 12.31
N TYR A 345 -8.92 0.76 12.28
CA TYR A 345 -8.95 2.15 12.76
C TYR A 345 -8.77 2.27 14.28
N ALA A 346 -9.20 1.27 15.05
CA ALA A 346 -9.12 1.32 16.51
C ALA A 346 -7.76 0.86 17.06
N GLN A 347 -7.09 -0.07 16.39
CA GLN A 347 -5.93 -0.81 16.91
C GLN A 347 -4.75 -0.85 15.93
N GLY A 348 -4.92 -0.34 14.71
CA GLY A 348 -4.00 -0.54 13.61
C GLY A 348 -2.99 0.59 13.39
N ASP A 349 -3.13 1.73 14.08
CA ASP A 349 -2.34 2.93 13.83
C ASP A 349 -0.84 2.72 14.04
N ASP A 350 -0.44 2.04 15.11
CA ASP A 350 0.97 1.74 15.38
C ASP A 350 1.58 0.87 14.26
N SER A 351 0.82 -0.12 13.77
CA SER A 351 1.22 -0.95 12.63
C SER A 351 1.34 -0.12 11.34
N ALA A 352 0.45 0.86 11.13
CA ALA A 352 0.50 1.75 9.97
C ALA A 352 1.72 2.66 10.01
N MET A 353 1.96 3.32 11.15
CA MET A 353 3.10 4.21 11.35
C MET A 353 4.45 3.47 11.28
N ALA A 354 4.52 2.24 11.80
CA ALA A 354 5.72 1.39 11.68
C ALA A 354 6.06 1.03 10.22
N LEU A 355 5.10 1.13 9.32
CA LEU A 355 5.23 0.93 7.87
C LEU A 355 5.22 2.25 7.07
N ASP A 356 5.29 3.39 7.75
CA ASP A 356 5.29 4.75 7.18
C ASP A 356 4.01 5.12 6.42
N TYR A 357 2.91 4.42 6.70
CA TYR A 357 1.58 4.90 6.36
C TYR A 357 1.09 5.85 7.45
N VAL A 358 0.21 6.76 7.05
CA VAL A 358 -0.40 7.75 7.93
C VAL A 358 -1.84 7.32 8.23
N PRO A 359 -2.18 7.04 9.49
CA PRO A 359 -3.55 6.82 9.90
C PRO A 359 -4.36 8.13 9.81
N PHE A 360 -5.66 8.00 9.62
CA PHE A 360 -6.56 9.14 9.63
C PHE A 360 -6.91 9.55 11.06
N SER A 361 -7.21 10.84 11.27
CA SER A 361 -7.69 11.32 12.57
C SER A 361 -9.02 10.69 12.95
N ASP A 362 -9.30 10.58 14.26
CA ASP A 362 -10.57 10.09 14.79
C ASP A 362 -11.79 10.79 14.16
N THR A 363 -11.69 12.10 13.94
CA THR A 363 -12.74 12.89 13.27
C THR A 363 -12.99 12.41 11.86
N ALA A 364 -11.94 12.16 11.06
CA ALA A 364 -12.09 11.65 9.70
C ALA A 364 -12.60 10.20 9.70
N VAL A 365 -12.08 9.36 10.59
CA VAL A 365 -12.56 7.97 10.78
C VAL A 365 -14.05 7.94 11.14
N ALA A 366 -14.52 8.83 12.02
CA ALA A 366 -15.93 8.91 12.37
C ALA A 366 -16.81 9.25 11.16
N LEU A 367 -16.36 10.14 10.27
CA LEU A 367 -17.05 10.43 9.00
C LEU A 367 -17.10 9.20 8.08
N PHE A 368 -15.99 8.46 7.98
CA PHE A 368 -15.94 7.24 7.17
C PHE A 368 -16.87 6.15 7.71
N LYS A 369 -16.91 5.99 9.03
CA LYS A 369 -17.81 5.07 9.73
C LYS A 369 -19.28 5.45 9.56
N ASP A 370 -19.62 6.74 9.56
CA ASP A 370 -21.00 7.18 9.30
C ASP A 370 -21.48 6.76 7.90
N LYS A 371 -20.59 6.81 6.90
CA LYS A 371 -20.90 6.34 5.53
C LYS A 371 -21.28 4.87 5.48
N TRP A 372 -20.84 4.05 6.43
CA TRP A 372 -21.19 2.63 6.49
C TRP A 372 -22.69 2.40 6.77
N ASN A 373 -23.42 3.40 7.28
CA ASN A 373 -24.88 3.33 7.42
C ASN A 373 -25.63 3.21 6.08
N GLU A 374 -24.96 3.49 4.96
CA GLU A 374 -25.50 3.25 3.61
C GLU A 374 -25.44 1.79 3.17
N VAL A 375 -24.62 0.97 3.84
CA VAL A 375 -24.51 -0.47 3.58
C VAL A 375 -25.61 -1.18 4.35
N LYS A 376 -26.68 -1.56 3.65
CA LYS A 376 -27.89 -2.10 4.29
C LYS A 376 -28.24 -3.51 3.82
N GLY A 377 -28.77 -4.29 4.74
CA GLY A 377 -29.34 -5.60 4.46
C GLY A 377 -30.69 -5.50 3.74
N SER A 378 -31.26 -6.65 3.41
CA SER A 378 -32.60 -6.74 2.79
C SER A 378 -33.74 -6.22 3.67
N ASP A 379 -33.49 -6.09 4.98
CA ASP A 379 -34.39 -5.48 5.97
C ASP A 379 -34.28 -3.94 6.01
N GLY A 380 -33.40 -3.35 5.21
CA GLY A 380 -33.15 -1.91 5.15
C GLY A 380 -32.33 -1.37 6.33
N GLN A 381 -31.83 -2.22 7.22
CA GLN A 381 -30.98 -1.83 8.35
C GLN A 381 -29.50 -1.89 7.97
N PRO A 382 -28.64 -1.04 8.56
CA PRO A 382 -27.20 -1.15 8.39
C PRO A 382 -26.70 -2.56 8.73
N VAL A 383 -25.82 -3.11 7.90
CA VAL A 383 -25.28 -4.47 8.11
C VAL A 383 -24.25 -4.52 9.25
N TYR A 384 -23.72 -3.36 9.63
CA TYR A 384 -22.73 -3.21 10.68
C TYR A 384 -22.99 -1.92 11.44
N THR A 385 -22.84 -1.98 12.77
CA THR A 385 -22.82 -0.79 13.63
C THR A 385 -21.47 -0.78 14.31
N PRO A 386 -20.63 0.26 14.06
CA PRO A 386 -19.33 0.39 14.72
C PRO A 386 -19.45 0.33 16.23
N ALA A 387 -18.44 -0.23 16.89
CA ALA A 387 -18.34 -0.11 18.34
C ALA A 387 -18.24 1.38 18.72
N GLN A 388 -18.99 1.80 19.73
CA GLN A 388 -18.92 3.17 20.28
C GLN A 388 -17.62 3.40 21.05
#